data_AF-A0A8T6LYB2-F1
#
_entry.id   AF-A0A8T6LYB2-F1
#
_cell.length_a   1.000
_cell.length_b   1.000
_cell.length_c   1.000
_cell.angle_alpha   90.00
_cell.angle_beta   90.00
_cell.angle_gamma   90.00
#
_symmetry.space_group_name_H-M   'P 1'
#
loop_
_entity.id
_entity.type
_entity.pdbx_description
1 polymer ?
#
loop_
_entity_poly.entity_id
_entity_poly.type
_entity_poly.pdbx_seq_one_letter_code
_entity_poly.pdbx_strand_id
1 'polypeptide(L)'
;MKGLANWIMIVGSVIIGLVLFSIGASLFISQIRAVQRQGVLEQIQYFHDQLISACSMGLGNKRSYSLNLPDNLRAVYAANNTYDPPPDKVSELITDQKAAVGNHTCIQFFDDNLPICQYIGCYANMTYMGSPSMKSTLQTLLARLKGSPPNYEYVVDIEKADEYFINARGKAGIKPSASSSIPTTTTNMPANSISLIG
;
A
#
# COMPACT_ATOMS: atom_id res chain seq x y z
N MET A 1 7.57 -28.47 52.27
CA MET A 1 6.67 -28.08 51.14
C MET A 1 6.84 -26.62 50.67
N LYS A 2 7.99 -25.95 50.91
CA LYS A 2 8.20 -24.55 50.48
C LYS A 2 8.75 -24.42 49.04
N GLY A 3 9.40 -25.46 48.51
CA GLY A 3 9.95 -25.45 47.14
C GLY A 3 8.91 -25.59 46.02
N LEU A 4 7.85 -26.36 46.25
CA LEU A 4 6.77 -26.60 45.27
C LEU A 4 5.90 -25.35 45.04
N ALA A 5 5.60 -24.60 46.10
CA ALA A 5 4.82 -23.36 46.02
C ALA A 5 5.54 -22.26 45.24
N ASN A 6 6.86 -22.15 45.38
CA ASN A 6 7.67 -21.17 44.65
C ASN A 6 7.71 -21.47 43.14
N TRP A 7 7.80 -22.74 42.76
CA TRP A 7 7.80 -23.15 41.35
C TRP A 7 6.43 -22.92 40.67
N ILE A 8 5.34 -23.14 41.41
CA ILE A 8 3.98 -22.84 40.93
C ILE A 8 3.80 -21.35 40.61
N MET A 9 4.34 -20.45 41.44
CA MET A 9 4.26 -19.00 41.23
C MET A 9 5.08 -18.56 40.01
N ILE A 10 6.25 -19.17 39.79
CA ILE A 10 7.08 -18.91 38.61
C ILE A 10 6.36 -19.34 37.34
N VAL A 11 5.75 -20.54 37.32
CA VAL A 11 5.00 -21.00 36.15
C VAL A 11 3.75 -20.16 35.90
N GLY A 12 3.05 -19.77 36.97
CA GLY A 12 1.87 -18.92 36.88
C GLY A 12 2.16 -17.57 36.24
N SER A 13 3.25 -16.89 36.64
CA SER A 13 3.62 -15.60 36.07
C SER A 13 4.08 -15.69 34.62
N VAL A 14 4.75 -16.78 34.23
CA VAL A 14 5.16 -17.02 32.83
C VAL A 14 3.94 -17.23 31.93
N ILE A 15 2.95 -18.01 32.37
CA ILE A 15 1.72 -18.25 31.60
C ILE A 15 0.94 -16.94 31.44
N ILE A 16 0.77 -16.18 32.52
CA ILE A 16 0.07 -14.89 32.47
C ILE A 16 0.81 -13.90 31.55
N GLY A 17 2.14 -13.87 31.61
CA GLY A 17 2.97 -13.06 30.71
C GLY A 17 2.78 -13.42 29.24
N LEU A 18 2.73 -14.72 28.91
CA LEU A 18 2.48 -15.20 27.54
C LEU A 18 1.09 -14.82 27.03
N VAL A 19 0.07 -14.87 27.89
CA VAL A 19 -1.30 -14.48 27.53
C VAL A 19 -1.36 -12.98 27.25
N LEU A 20 -0.81 -12.15 28.15
CA LEU A 20 -0.77 -10.70 27.97
C LEU A 20 0.04 -10.30 26.73
N PHE A 21 1.17 -10.97 26.49
CA PHE A 21 1.97 -10.78 25.28
C PHE A 21 1.19 -11.11 24.01
N SER A 22 0.43 -12.21 24.01
CA SER A 22 -0.38 -12.63 22.85
C SER A 22 -1.48 -11.60 22.54
N ILE A 23 -2.14 -11.09 23.57
CA ILE A 23 -3.17 -10.04 23.43
C ILE A 23 -2.52 -8.75 22.90
N GLY A 24 -1.40 -8.32 23.48
CA GLY A 24 -0.66 -7.15 23.01
C GLY A 24 -0.24 -7.28 21.55
N ALA A 25 0.34 -8.41 21.17
CA ALA A 25 0.75 -8.68 19.79
C ALA A 25 -0.43 -8.60 18.81
N SER A 26 -1.60 -9.13 19.19
CA SER A 26 -2.79 -9.07 18.34
C SER A 26 -3.25 -7.62 18.07
N LEU A 27 -3.22 -6.76 19.09
CA LEU A 27 -3.58 -5.34 18.98
C LEU A 27 -2.57 -4.56 18.13
N PHE A 28 -1.27 -4.84 18.27
CA PHE A 28 -0.23 -4.25 17.43
C PHE A 28 -0.39 -4.64 15.96
N ILE A 29 -0.69 -5.92 15.67
CA ILE A 29 -0.90 -6.39 14.29
C ILE A 29 -2.13 -5.74 13.66
N SER A 30 -3.21 -5.53 14.40
CA SER A 30 -4.40 -4.83 13.88
C SER A 30 -4.11 -3.35 13.59
N GLN A 31 -3.34 -2.69 14.45
CA GLN A 31 -2.95 -1.28 14.26
C GLN A 31 -2.07 -1.12 13.01
N ILE A 32 -1.07 -1.99 12.83
CA ILE A 32 -0.19 -1.94 11.65
C ILE A 32 -1.01 -2.09 10.36
N ARG A 33 -1.96 -3.02 10.31
CA ARG A 33 -2.85 -3.20 9.14
C ARG A 33 -3.72 -1.98 8.86
N ALA A 34 -4.26 -1.35 9.91
CA ALA A 34 -5.07 -0.15 9.78
C ALA A 34 -4.25 1.02 9.21
N VAL A 35 -3.04 1.25 9.75
CA VAL A 35 -2.13 2.31 9.28
C VAL A 35 -1.68 2.06 7.83
N GLN A 36 -1.36 0.82 7.48
CA GLN A 36 -1.01 0.48 6.09
C GLN A 36 -2.17 0.75 5.14
N ARG A 37 -3.41 0.37 5.51
CA ARG A 37 -4.60 0.65 4.69
C ARG A 37 -4.83 2.15 4.51
N GLN A 38 -4.67 2.93 5.57
CA GLN A 38 -4.78 4.39 5.50
C GLN A 38 -3.73 5.00 4.58
N GLY A 39 -2.46 4.63 4.72
CA GLY A 39 -1.39 5.14 3.85
C GLY A 39 -1.61 4.84 2.36
N VAL A 40 -2.19 3.67 2.04
CA VAL A 40 -2.55 3.30 0.66
C VAL A 40 -3.70 4.16 0.14
N LEU A 41 -4.73 4.37 0.95
CA LEU A 41 -5.85 5.23 0.58
C LEU A 41 -5.39 6.67 0.32
N GLU A 42 -4.50 7.21 1.17
CA GLU A 42 -3.90 8.53 0.96
C GLU A 42 -3.07 8.59 -0.33
N GLN A 43 -2.25 7.58 -0.62
CA GLN A 43 -1.45 7.54 -1.84
C GLN A 43 -2.31 7.44 -3.10
N ILE A 44 -3.40 6.68 -3.05
CA ILE A 44 -4.38 6.57 -4.13
C ILE A 44 -5.14 7.88 -4.29
N GLN A 45 -5.53 8.52 -3.20
CA GLN A 45 -6.18 9.83 -3.23
C GLN A 45 -5.26 10.88 -3.87
N TYR A 46 -3.99 10.90 -3.49
CA TYR A 46 -3.00 11.75 -4.15
C TYR A 46 -2.91 11.46 -5.65
N PHE A 47 -2.87 10.18 -6.04
CA PHE A 47 -2.86 9.79 -7.45
C PHE A 47 -4.13 10.21 -8.20
N HIS A 48 -5.29 10.13 -7.55
CA HIS A 48 -6.55 10.63 -8.08
C HIS A 48 -6.51 12.15 -8.31
N ASP A 49 -5.98 12.91 -7.34
CA ASP A 49 -5.77 14.36 -7.51
C ASP A 49 -4.82 14.67 -8.67
N GLN A 50 -3.79 13.84 -8.89
CA GLN A 50 -2.91 13.97 -10.05
C GLN A 50 -3.64 13.67 -11.37
N LEU A 51 -4.56 12.71 -11.39
CA LEU A 51 -5.39 12.42 -12.57
C LEU A 51 -6.33 13.60 -12.88
N ILE A 52 -7.01 14.15 -11.87
CA ILE A 52 -7.84 15.36 -12.01
C ILE A 52 -7.00 16.53 -12.52
N SER A 53 -5.82 16.73 -11.92
CA SER A 53 -4.89 17.77 -12.38
C SER A 53 -4.47 17.52 -13.82
N ALA A 54 -4.21 16.27 -14.23
CA ALA A 54 -3.86 15.94 -15.60
C ALA A 54 -5.00 16.22 -16.58
N CYS A 55 -6.26 16.03 -16.18
CA CYS A 55 -7.42 16.45 -16.98
C CYS A 55 -7.43 17.97 -17.24
N SER A 56 -6.95 18.80 -16.29
CA SER A 56 -6.91 20.26 -16.45
C SER A 56 -5.62 20.81 -17.09
N MET A 57 -4.64 19.96 -17.39
CA MET A 57 -3.40 20.37 -18.06
C MET A 57 -3.59 20.67 -19.56
N GLY A 58 -2.58 21.32 -20.16
CA GLY A 58 -2.50 21.49 -21.60
C GLY A 58 -2.27 20.17 -22.35
N LEU A 59 -2.74 20.11 -23.60
CA LEU A 59 -2.56 18.95 -24.49
C LEU A 59 -1.08 18.59 -24.67
N GLY A 60 -0.78 17.29 -24.69
CA GLY A 60 0.59 16.78 -24.88
C GLY A 60 1.48 16.86 -23.63
N ASN A 61 0.99 17.39 -22.52
CA ASN A 61 1.75 17.38 -21.27
C ASN A 61 1.88 15.95 -20.72
N LYS A 62 3.08 15.61 -20.23
CA LYS A 62 3.44 14.30 -19.69
C LYS A 62 3.95 14.44 -18.28
N ARG A 63 3.47 13.59 -17.37
CA ARG A 63 3.98 13.48 -16.01
C ARG A 63 4.11 12.02 -15.60
N SER A 64 5.20 11.70 -14.92
CA SER A 64 5.46 10.37 -14.39
C SER A 64 5.32 10.39 -12.86
N TYR A 65 4.58 9.44 -12.31
CA TYR A 65 4.35 9.30 -10.87
C TYR A 65 4.73 7.91 -10.41
N SER A 66 5.43 7.79 -9.27
CA SER A 66 5.67 6.49 -8.64
C SER A 66 4.55 6.17 -7.65
N LEU A 67 3.94 5.01 -7.80
CA LEU A 67 2.92 4.46 -6.92
C LEU A 67 3.44 3.20 -6.25
N ASN A 68 3.26 3.10 -4.94
CA ASN A 68 3.65 1.92 -4.18
C ASN A 68 2.40 1.17 -3.74
N LEU A 69 2.14 0.05 -4.39
CA LEU A 69 0.93 -0.75 -4.17
C LEU A 69 1.28 -1.98 -3.33
N PRO A 70 0.72 -2.11 -2.12
CA PRO A 70 0.92 -3.31 -1.32
C PRO A 70 0.15 -4.51 -1.87
N ASP A 71 0.60 -5.68 -1.44
CA ASP A 71 0.07 -7.00 -1.84
C ASP A 71 -1.40 -7.24 -1.51
N ASN A 72 -1.99 -6.47 -0.60
CA ASN A 72 -3.41 -6.57 -0.24
C ASN A 72 -4.34 -5.85 -1.24
N LEU A 73 -3.78 -5.11 -2.20
CA LEU A 73 -4.54 -4.42 -3.22
C LEU A 73 -4.71 -5.33 -4.46
N ARG A 74 -5.97 -5.59 -4.81
CA ARG A 74 -6.35 -6.47 -5.93
C ARG A 74 -6.20 -5.76 -7.26
N ALA A 75 -6.76 -4.55 -7.37
CA ALA A 75 -6.78 -3.80 -8.62
C ALA A 75 -6.95 -2.29 -8.40
N VAL A 76 -6.27 -1.50 -9.22
CA VAL A 76 -6.55 -0.10 -9.55
C VAL A 76 -6.82 -0.03 -11.05
N TYR A 77 -7.95 0.55 -11.43
CA TYR A 77 -8.40 0.61 -12.83
C TYR A 77 -9.33 1.79 -13.06
N ALA A 78 -9.56 2.14 -14.33
CA ALA A 78 -10.60 3.08 -14.71
C ALA A 78 -11.90 2.34 -15.05
N ALA A 79 -13.03 2.87 -14.61
CA ALA A 79 -14.36 2.34 -14.88
C ALA A 79 -15.34 3.44 -15.28
N ASN A 80 -16.42 3.07 -15.95
CA ASN A 80 -17.45 4.03 -16.36
C ASN A 80 -18.50 4.23 -15.24
N ASN A 81 -18.62 3.26 -14.33
CA ASN A 81 -19.55 3.30 -13.21
C ASN A 81 -18.86 3.03 -11.87
N THR A 82 -19.47 3.51 -10.78
CA THR A 82 -18.95 3.41 -9.40
C THR A 82 -19.01 1.98 -8.85
N TYR A 83 -19.76 1.08 -9.49
CA TYR A 83 -20.03 -0.28 -9.00
C TYR A 83 -19.46 -1.39 -9.89
N ASP A 84 -18.76 -1.04 -10.98
CA ASP A 84 -18.22 -2.06 -11.89
C ASP A 84 -17.05 -2.78 -11.22
N PRO A 85 -17.17 -4.07 -10.84
CA PRO A 85 -16.05 -4.79 -10.27
C PRO A 85 -14.97 -5.04 -11.34
N PRO A 86 -13.68 -5.15 -10.95
CA PRO A 86 -12.66 -5.53 -11.89
C PRO A 86 -12.89 -6.98 -12.34
N PRO A 87 -12.49 -7.34 -13.57
CA PRO A 87 -12.70 -8.69 -14.10
C PRO A 87 -12.02 -9.76 -13.23
N ASP A 88 -12.56 -10.98 -13.14
CA ASP A 88 -12.01 -12.02 -12.25
C ASP A 88 -10.52 -12.34 -12.47
N LYS A 89 -10.01 -12.07 -13.67
CA LYS A 89 -8.62 -12.32 -14.08
C LYS A 89 -7.72 -11.09 -14.00
N VAL A 90 -7.92 -10.19 -13.03
CA VAL A 90 -7.09 -8.96 -12.87
C VAL A 90 -5.59 -9.25 -12.91
N SER A 91 -5.13 -10.35 -12.31
CA SER A 91 -3.71 -10.73 -12.32
C SER A 91 -3.13 -10.95 -13.72
N GLU A 92 -3.90 -11.54 -14.64
CA GLU A 92 -3.51 -11.66 -16.05
C GLU A 92 -3.55 -10.29 -16.74
N LEU A 93 -4.57 -9.46 -16.44
CA LEU A 93 -4.70 -8.12 -17.02
C LEU A 93 -3.56 -7.17 -16.62
N ILE A 94 -3.08 -7.27 -15.38
CA ILE A 94 -1.92 -6.52 -14.87
C ILE A 94 -0.64 -7.00 -15.57
N THR A 95 -0.50 -8.31 -15.73
CA THR A 95 0.69 -8.92 -16.37
C THR A 95 0.76 -8.57 -17.86
N ASP A 96 -0.38 -8.62 -18.55
CA ASP A 96 -0.54 -8.29 -19.96
C ASP A 96 -0.58 -6.76 -20.22
N GLN A 97 -0.50 -5.94 -19.17
CA GLN A 97 -0.62 -4.47 -19.22
C GLN A 97 -1.87 -4.01 -19.97
N LYS A 98 -2.98 -4.74 -19.84
CA LYS A 98 -4.24 -4.35 -20.47
C LYS A 98 -4.76 -3.09 -19.83
N ALA A 99 -5.46 -2.30 -20.64
CA ALA A 99 -6.01 -1.03 -20.21
C ALA A 99 -7.53 -1.06 -20.15
N ALA A 100 -8.07 -0.31 -19.20
CA ALA A 100 -9.48 -0.03 -19.02
C ALA A 100 -9.72 1.46 -19.24
N VAL A 101 -10.86 1.78 -19.84
CA VAL A 101 -11.26 3.16 -20.13
C VAL A 101 -12.48 3.51 -19.29
N GLY A 102 -12.44 4.66 -18.63
CA GLY A 102 -13.53 5.11 -17.77
C GLY A 102 -13.34 6.53 -17.26
N ASN A 103 -14.41 7.12 -16.73
CA ASN A 103 -14.42 8.45 -16.12
C ASN A 103 -14.29 8.40 -14.58
N HIS A 104 -14.23 7.21 -14.00
CA HIS A 104 -13.99 6.97 -12.58
C HIS A 104 -12.69 6.18 -12.37
N THR A 105 -11.92 6.52 -11.35
CA THR A 105 -10.82 5.68 -10.85
C THR A 105 -11.37 4.78 -9.76
N CYS A 106 -11.24 3.47 -9.93
CA CYS A 106 -11.72 2.47 -8.99
C CYS A 106 -10.57 1.68 -8.38
N ILE A 107 -10.70 1.36 -7.10
CA ILE A 107 -9.77 0.50 -6.37
C ILE A 107 -10.52 -0.64 -5.69
N GLN A 108 -9.91 -1.82 -5.64
CA GLN A 108 -10.44 -2.96 -4.91
C GLN A 108 -9.33 -3.63 -4.09
N PHE A 109 -9.62 -3.89 -2.82
CA PHE A 109 -8.79 -4.71 -1.93
C PHE A 109 -9.28 -6.16 -1.96
N PHE A 110 -8.42 -7.13 -1.64
CA PHE A 110 -8.86 -8.54 -1.55
C PHE A 110 -9.87 -8.79 -0.43
N ASP A 111 -9.81 -8.01 0.65
CA ASP A 111 -10.72 -8.14 1.80
C ASP A 111 -12.09 -7.47 1.55
N ASP A 112 -12.22 -6.65 0.50
CA ASP A 112 -13.44 -5.88 0.21
C ASP A 112 -14.16 -6.43 -1.05
N ASN A 113 -15.46 -6.71 -0.92
CA ASN A 113 -16.29 -7.17 -2.05
C ASN A 113 -16.66 -6.03 -3.02
N LEU A 114 -16.70 -4.78 -2.56
CA LEU A 114 -17.06 -3.63 -3.39
C LEU A 114 -15.84 -2.76 -3.70
N PRO A 115 -15.70 -2.27 -4.94
CA PRO A 115 -14.68 -1.30 -5.28
C PRO A 115 -15.02 0.09 -4.71
N ILE A 116 -13.98 0.86 -4.38
CA ILE A 116 -14.10 2.28 -4.02
C ILE A 116 -13.76 3.07 -5.28
N CYS A 117 -14.72 3.83 -5.80
CA CYS A 117 -14.56 4.58 -7.04
C CYS A 117 -14.74 6.09 -6.84
N GLN A 118 -13.94 6.89 -7.54
CA GLN A 118 -13.95 8.35 -7.49
C GLN A 118 -13.96 8.94 -8.90
N TYR A 119 -14.72 10.02 -9.10
CA TYR A 119 -14.92 10.65 -10.42
C TYR A 119 -13.77 11.60 -10.78
N ILE A 120 -13.22 11.48 -11.98
CA ILE A 120 -11.99 12.17 -12.41
C ILE A 120 -12.28 13.45 -13.21
N GLY A 121 -13.49 13.61 -13.76
CA GLY A 121 -13.84 14.77 -14.59
C GLY A 121 -13.49 14.66 -16.08
N CYS A 122 -12.71 13.65 -16.48
CA CYS A 122 -12.43 13.33 -17.88
C CYS A 122 -12.34 11.80 -18.09
N TYR A 123 -12.28 11.34 -19.34
CA TYR A 123 -12.06 9.91 -19.63
C TYR A 123 -10.58 9.57 -19.46
N ALA A 124 -10.31 8.55 -18.66
CA ALA A 124 -8.99 8.01 -18.42
C ALA A 124 -8.87 6.61 -19.01
N ASN A 125 -7.84 6.40 -19.83
CA ASN A 125 -7.39 5.09 -20.28
C ASN A 125 -6.23 4.64 -19.38
N MET A 126 -6.54 3.76 -18.42
CA MET A 126 -5.60 3.31 -17.40
C MET A 126 -5.28 1.83 -17.56
N THR A 127 -4.00 1.48 -17.53
CA THR A 127 -3.59 0.08 -17.36
C THR A 127 -4.02 -0.45 -15.99
N TYR A 128 -4.43 -1.71 -15.90
CA TYR A 128 -4.66 -2.35 -14.62
C TYR A 128 -3.36 -2.38 -13.79
N MET A 129 -3.43 -1.94 -12.54
CA MET A 129 -2.30 -1.95 -11.61
C MET A 129 -2.73 -2.64 -10.31
N GLY A 130 -1.84 -3.34 -9.63
CA GLY A 130 -2.18 -4.07 -8.41
C GLY A 130 -1.21 -5.20 -8.13
N SER A 131 -1.57 -6.13 -7.25
CA SER A 131 -0.76 -7.33 -7.07
C SER A 131 -1.04 -8.35 -8.20
N PRO A 132 -0.04 -8.72 -9.01
CA PRO A 132 -0.22 -9.75 -10.05
C PRO A 132 -0.37 -11.16 -9.47
N SER A 133 -0.26 -11.33 -8.15
CA SER A 133 -0.21 -12.62 -7.48
C SER A 133 -1.53 -12.93 -6.78
N MET A 134 -2.38 -13.73 -7.44
CA MET A 134 -3.31 -14.63 -6.74
C MET A 134 -2.59 -15.89 -6.20
N LYS A 135 -1.35 -16.11 -6.62
CA LYS A 135 -0.51 -17.23 -6.16
C LYS A 135 0.51 -16.65 -5.20
N SER A 136 0.23 -16.79 -3.91
CA SER A 136 1.19 -16.72 -2.81
C SER A 136 2.40 -17.62 -3.12
N THR A 137 3.33 -17.09 -3.89
CA THR A 137 4.61 -17.74 -4.14
C THR A 137 5.26 -17.97 -2.79
N LEU A 138 5.94 -19.11 -2.61
CA LEU A 138 6.63 -19.43 -1.35
C LEU A 138 7.48 -18.25 -0.84
N GLN A 139 8.03 -17.45 -1.77
CA GLN A 139 8.78 -16.22 -1.51
C GLN A 139 7.95 -15.08 -0.90
N THR A 140 6.71 -14.86 -1.35
CA THR A 140 5.83 -13.84 -0.73
C THR A 140 5.36 -14.28 0.65
N LEU A 141 5.14 -15.59 0.86
CA LEU A 141 4.88 -16.15 2.19
C LEU A 141 6.11 -16.02 3.11
N LEU A 142 7.30 -16.34 2.62
CA LEU A 142 8.56 -16.17 3.35
C LEU A 142 8.84 -14.71 3.70
N ALA A 143 8.55 -13.78 2.78
CA ALA A 143 8.69 -12.34 3.01
C ALA A 143 7.71 -11.84 4.09
N ARG A 144 6.45 -12.31 4.06
CA ARG A 144 5.47 -12.05 5.13
C ARG A 144 5.93 -12.63 6.47
N LEU A 145 6.45 -13.86 6.48
CA LEU A 145 7.03 -14.50 7.68
C LEU A 145 8.26 -13.75 8.22
N LYS A 146 9.05 -13.13 7.35
CA LYS A 146 10.21 -12.30 7.71
C LYS A 146 9.82 -10.86 8.08
N GLY A 147 8.54 -10.51 8.07
CA GLY A 147 8.03 -9.19 8.46
C GLY A 147 8.14 -8.10 7.39
N SER A 148 8.42 -8.46 6.13
CA SER A 148 8.51 -7.52 5.01
C SER A 148 7.50 -7.90 3.93
N PRO A 149 6.21 -7.49 4.06
CA PRO A 149 5.24 -7.75 3.02
C PRO A 149 5.73 -7.13 1.69
N PRO A 150 5.53 -7.82 0.55
CA PRO A 150 5.98 -7.33 -0.74
C PRO A 150 5.19 -6.07 -1.13
N ASN A 151 5.93 -5.05 -1.53
CA ASN A 151 5.43 -3.79 -2.05
C ASN A 151 5.76 -3.73 -3.54
N TYR A 152 4.76 -3.46 -4.38
CA TYR A 152 4.91 -3.38 -5.82
C TYR A 152 5.01 -1.91 -6.23
N GLU A 153 6.16 -1.49 -6.73
CA GLU A 153 6.36 -0.13 -7.25
C GLU A 153 5.93 -0.05 -8.72
N TYR A 154 5.13 0.95 -9.05
CA TYR A 154 4.63 1.23 -10.39
C TYR A 154 4.99 2.65 -10.78
N VAL A 155 5.61 2.84 -11.94
CA VAL A 155 5.76 4.19 -12.52
C VAL A 155 4.63 4.39 -13.52
N VAL A 156 3.75 5.35 -13.23
CA VAL A 156 2.60 5.70 -14.05
C VAL A 156 2.91 6.94 -14.86
N ASP A 157 3.01 6.77 -16.17
CA ASP A 157 3.15 7.86 -17.13
C ASP A 157 1.75 8.35 -17.53
N ILE A 158 1.39 9.57 -17.13
CA ILE A 158 0.13 10.23 -17.45
C ILE A 158 0.36 11.24 -18.58
N GLU A 159 -0.39 11.11 -19.66
CA GLU A 159 -0.35 11.96 -20.84
C GLU A 159 -1.76 12.44 -21.19
N LYS A 160 -1.95 13.76 -21.36
CA LYS A 160 -3.21 14.29 -21.88
C LYS A 160 -3.24 14.12 -23.39
N ALA A 161 -4.10 13.22 -23.86
CA ALA A 161 -4.25 12.89 -25.26
C ALA A 161 -5.26 13.82 -25.97
N ASP A 162 -6.32 14.21 -25.26
CA ASP A 162 -7.36 15.11 -25.78
C ASP A 162 -7.92 16.00 -24.65
N GLU A 163 -8.76 16.97 -24.99
CA GLU A 163 -9.39 17.92 -24.05
C GLU A 163 -10.14 17.19 -22.93
N TYR A 164 -10.75 16.05 -23.26
CA TYR A 164 -11.51 15.19 -22.35
C TYR A 164 -10.91 13.80 -22.16
N PHE A 165 -9.65 13.56 -22.58
CA PHE A 165 -9.05 12.21 -22.56
C PHE A 165 -7.60 12.19 -22.06
N ILE A 166 -7.32 11.34 -21.07
CA ILE A 166 -5.98 11.09 -20.54
C ILE A 166 -5.58 9.62 -20.70
N ASN A 167 -4.32 9.37 -21.05
CA ASN A 167 -3.71 8.05 -21.05
C ASN A 167 -2.80 7.93 -19.83
N ALA A 168 -3.03 6.93 -18.99
CA ALA A 168 -2.23 6.64 -17.80
C ALA A 168 -1.67 5.20 -17.91
N ARG A 169 -0.38 5.10 -18.25
CA ARG A 169 0.30 3.82 -18.45
C ARG A 169 1.20 3.51 -17.26
N GLY A 170 0.81 2.50 -16.48
CA GLY A 170 1.59 1.95 -15.38
C GLY A 170 2.60 0.93 -15.88
N LYS A 171 3.88 1.16 -15.61
CA LYS A 171 4.95 0.17 -15.79
C LYS A 171 5.38 -0.32 -14.41
N ALA A 172 5.27 -1.62 -14.19
CA ALA A 172 5.74 -2.25 -12.95
C ALA A 172 7.28 -2.14 -12.87
N GLY A 173 7.77 -1.41 -11.88
CA GLY A 173 9.15 -1.48 -11.44
C GLY A 173 9.25 -2.58 -10.40
N ILE A 174 9.63 -3.80 -10.80
CA ILE A 174 9.82 -4.89 -9.83
C ILE A 174 11.12 -4.61 -9.06
N LYS A 175 11.05 -3.78 -8.03
CA LYS A 175 11.95 -3.86 -6.88
C LYS A 175 11.18 -4.57 -5.79
N PRO A 176 11.43 -5.88 -5.54
CA PRO A 176 11.02 -6.46 -4.27
C PRO A 176 11.81 -5.68 -3.23
N SER A 177 11.16 -4.70 -2.58
CA SER A 177 11.83 -3.83 -1.63
C SER A 177 12.16 -4.66 -0.38
N ALA A 178 13.31 -5.32 -0.42
CA ALA A 178 14.00 -5.83 0.74
C ALA A 178 14.71 -4.64 1.39
N SER A 179 13.98 -3.76 2.07
CA SER A 179 14.58 -2.90 3.10
C SER A 179 13.52 -2.28 3.99
N SER A 180 13.46 -2.82 5.21
CA SER A 180 13.26 -2.02 6.40
C SER A 180 14.24 -0.84 6.37
N SER A 181 13.71 0.37 6.22
CA SER A 181 14.31 1.55 6.83
C SER A 181 13.33 2.03 7.87
N ILE A 182 13.57 1.63 9.12
CA ILE A 182 13.12 2.37 10.29
C ILE A 182 13.44 3.84 10.03
N PRO A 183 12.50 4.79 10.13
CA PRO A 183 12.86 6.19 10.19
C PRO A 183 13.64 6.39 11.48
N THR A 184 14.97 6.44 11.38
CA THR A 184 15.81 6.94 12.47
C THR A 184 15.48 8.41 12.60
N THR A 185 14.58 8.75 13.52
CA THR A 185 14.42 10.12 14.00
C THR A 185 15.75 10.53 14.60
N THR A 186 16.56 11.25 13.84
CA THR A 186 17.71 12.00 14.35
C THR A 186 17.16 13.15 15.18
N THR A 187 16.95 12.91 16.46
CA THR A 187 16.75 13.96 17.45
C THR A 187 18.07 14.73 17.54
N ASN A 188 18.16 15.85 16.83
CA ASN A 188 19.22 16.83 17.02
C ASN A 188 19.06 17.43 18.43
N MET A 189 19.78 16.89 19.41
CA MET A 189 20.02 17.59 20.68
C MET A 189 21.06 18.69 20.43
N PRO A 190 20.77 19.96 20.77
CA PRO A 190 21.80 20.99 20.80
C PRO A 190 22.75 20.71 21.98
N ALA A 191 24.03 20.53 21.68
CA ALA A 191 25.09 20.47 22.67
C ALA A 191 25.23 21.85 23.33
N ASN A 192 24.77 21.97 24.58
CA ASN A 192 25.01 23.14 25.41
C ASN A 192 26.45 23.03 25.95
N SER A 193 27.33 23.88 25.44
CA SER A 193 28.69 24.07 25.94
C SER A 193 28.65 24.85 27.26
N ILE A 194 28.79 24.14 28.38
CA ILE A 194 29.11 24.78 29.67
C ILE A 194 30.63 24.95 29.71
N SER A 195 31.07 26.17 29.42
CA SER A 195 32.43 26.64 29.66
C SER A 195 32.65 26.86 31.15
N LEU A 196 33.39 25.96 31.81
CA LEU A 196 33.94 26.18 33.14
C LEU A 196 35.11 27.16 33.03
N ILE A 197 34.91 28.35 33.60
CA ILE A 197 35.96 29.30 33.93
C ILE A 197 36.45 28.92 35.34
N GLY A 198 37.74 28.61 35.45
CA GLY A 198 38.43 28.29 36.70
C GLY A 198 39.91 28.06 36.43
#